data_AF-A0A8S0XZT1-F1
#
_entry.id   AF-A0A8S0XZT1-F1
#
_cell.length_a   1.000
_cell.length_b   1.000
_cell.length_c   1.000
_cell.angle_alpha   90.00
_cell.angle_beta   90.00
_cell.angle_gamma   90.00
#
_symmetry.space_group_name_H-M   'P 1'
#
loop_
_entity.id
_entity.type
_entity.pdbx_description
1 polymer ?
#
loop_
_entity_poly.entity_id
_entity_poly.type
_entity_poly.pdbx_seq_one_letter_code
_entity_poly.pdbx_strand_id
1 'polypeptide(L)'
;MVNGATFTSTMVPVLLQIMSLLPSGSVYTLPVNSVIELSIPGGSVGSPHPMHLHGHIFDVVCSAGSETYNYANPIKRDVVNIGEEGDNVTIRFTTDNAGPWILHCHIDWHLEIGLSVVFAEDAETVASSTVPVAWDSLCPTYNEAFNVTTDSDSRRRRRRHVKF
;
A
#
# COMPACT_ATOMS: atom_id res chain seq x y z
N MET A 1 2.42 0.67 -12.11
CA MET A 1 3.56 1.46 -11.63
C MET A 1 3.02 2.71 -10.96
N VAL A 2 3.70 3.20 -9.92
CA VAL A 2 3.42 4.50 -9.29
C VAL A 2 4.73 5.27 -9.31
N ASN A 3 4.73 6.49 -9.85
CA ASN A 3 5.91 7.36 -9.92
C ASN A 3 7.18 6.68 -10.49
N GLY A 4 7.01 5.82 -11.50
CA GLY A 4 8.12 5.10 -12.13
C GLY A 4 8.62 3.85 -11.38
N ALA A 5 8.02 3.50 -10.24
CA ALA A 5 8.32 2.28 -9.50
C ALA A 5 7.20 1.22 -9.67
N THR A 6 7.60 -0.04 -9.66
CA THR A 6 6.69 -1.20 -9.57
C THR A 6 6.90 -1.83 -8.21
N PHE A 7 5.84 -1.91 -7.40
CA PHE A 7 5.94 -2.58 -6.11
C PHE A 7 6.23 -4.07 -6.31
N THR A 8 7.22 -4.57 -5.58
CA THR A 8 7.53 -5.98 -5.50
C THR A 8 7.52 -6.40 -4.05
N SER A 9 6.77 -7.46 -3.73
CA SER A 9 6.79 -8.00 -2.38
C SER A 9 8.21 -8.47 -2.05
N THR A 10 8.72 -8.00 -0.92
CA THR A 10 10.04 -8.36 -0.40
C THR A 10 9.95 -9.63 0.43
N MET A 11 11.08 -10.32 0.62
CA MET A 11 11.14 -11.54 1.41
C MET A 11 10.83 -11.33 2.90
N VAL A 12 11.04 -10.12 3.39
CA VAL A 12 10.73 -9.73 4.75
C VAL A 12 9.67 -8.61 4.70
N PRO A 13 8.50 -8.77 5.37
CA PRO A 13 7.44 -7.77 5.39
C PRO A 13 7.92 -6.35 5.73
N VAL A 14 7.27 -5.34 5.17
CA VAL A 14 7.67 -3.92 5.38
C VAL A 14 7.67 -3.53 6.86
N LEU A 15 6.75 -4.07 7.68
CA LEU A 15 6.75 -3.84 9.13
C LEU A 15 8.05 -4.30 9.81
N LEU A 16 8.63 -5.42 9.37
CA LEU A 16 9.91 -5.92 9.86
C LEU A 16 11.12 -5.15 9.30
N GLN A 17 10.92 -4.29 8.30
CA GLN A 17 11.97 -3.53 7.61
C GLN A 17 11.64 -2.05 7.52
N ILE A 18 10.83 -1.50 8.43
CA ILE A 18 10.31 -0.14 8.25
C ILE A 18 11.43 0.90 8.21
N MET A 19 12.55 0.62 8.88
CA MET A 19 13.78 1.44 8.84
C MET A 19 14.59 1.30 7.56
N SER A 20 14.42 0.21 6.81
CA SER A 20 15.15 -0.05 5.56
C SER A 20 14.44 0.50 4.32
N LEU A 21 13.16 0.92 4.45
CA LEU A 21 12.34 1.52 3.38
C LEU A 21 12.35 0.71 2.06
N LEU A 22 12.28 -0.62 2.16
CA LEU A 22 12.24 -1.51 1.01
C LEU A 22 10.79 -1.92 0.67
N PRO A 23 10.45 -2.09 -0.62
CA PRO A 23 11.30 -1.91 -1.80
C PRO A 23 11.50 -0.43 -2.17
N SER A 24 12.72 -0.07 -2.59
CA SER A 24 13.07 1.31 -2.96
C SER A 24 12.15 1.86 -4.05
N GLY A 25 11.76 3.13 -3.91
CA GLY A 25 10.85 3.82 -4.82
C GLY A 25 9.36 3.52 -4.62
N SER A 26 9.00 2.55 -3.76
CA SER A 26 7.60 2.24 -3.46
C SER A 26 7.22 2.45 -1.99
N VAL A 27 8.13 2.98 -1.17
CA VAL A 27 7.87 3.33 0.24
C VAL A 27 8.04 4.84 0.41
N TYR A 28 7.05 5.49 1.02
CA TYR A 28 7.02 6.93 1.26
C TYR A 28 6.86 7.19 2.76
N THR A 29 7.81 7.89 3.36
CA THR A 29 7.69 8.29 4.77
C THR A 29 6.70 9.44 4.91
N LEU A 30 5.78 9.33 5.87
CA LEU A 30 4.83 10.40 6.19
C LEU A 30 5.16 11.02 7.55
N PRO A 31 5.06 12.37 7.70
CA PRO A 31 5.18 13.03 8.99
C PRO A 31 4.01 12.66 9.89
N VAL A 32 4.21 12.65 11.20
CA VAL A 32 3.16 12.38 12.20
C VAL A 32 2.21 13.59 12.34
N ASN A 33 0.95 13.33 12.71
CA ASN A 33 -0.09 14.33 13.03
C ASN A 33 -0.25 15.44 11.98
N SER A 34 -0.16 15.07 10.70
CA SER A 34 -0.18 15.99 9.57
C SER A 34 -1.32 15.64 8.62
N VAL A 35 -1.91 16.66 7.99
CA VAL A 35 -2.90 16.43 6.92
C VAL A 35 -2.17 16.17 5.61
N ILE A 36 -2.42 15.00 5.03
CA ILE A 36 -1.86 14.58 3.75
C ILE A 36 -2.94 14.73 2.68
N GLU A 37 -2.58 15.34 1.55
CA GLU A 37 -3.41 15.39 0.34
C GLU A 37 -2.73 14.56 -0.75
N LEU A 38 -3.47 13.62 -1.33
CA LEU A 38 -3.00 12.77 -2.42
C LEU A 38 -3.84 13.04 -3.67
N SER A 39 -3.17 13.37 -4.76
CA SER A 39 -3.75 13.49 -6.11
C SER A 39 -3.43 12.22 -6.89
N ILE A 40 -4.45 11.54 -7.39
CA ILE A 40 -4.32 10.26 -8.11
C ILE A 40 -5.05 10.39 -9.44
N PRO A 41 -4.34 10.76 -10.53
CA PRO A 41 -4.96 10.89 -11.85
C PRO A 41 -5.37 9.53 -12.42
N GLY A 42 -6.52 9.50 -13.07
CA GLY A 42 -7.04 8.34 -13.79
C GLY A 42 -6.40 8.15 -15.17
N GLY A 43 -6.91 7.18 -15.93
CA GLY A 43 -6.55 6.99 -17.35
C GLY A 43 -5.38 6.05 -17.63
N SER A 44 -4.76 5.46 -16.59
CA SER A 44 -3.80 4.38 -16.81
C SER A 44 -4.51 3.12 -17.33
N VAL A 45 -3.79 2.25 -18.05
CA VAL A 45 -4.35 0.99 -18.58
C VAL A 45 -5.00 0.17 -17.48
N GLY A 46 -6.19 -0.35 -17.74
CA GLY A 46 -7.00 -1.08 -16.76
C GLY A 46 -7.83 -0.20 -15.84
N SER A 47 -7.90 1.12 -16.10
CA SER A 47 -8.89 1.99 -15.48
C SER A 47 -10.32 1.51 -15.79
N PRO A 48 -11.29 1.78 -14.91
CA PRO A 48 -11.17 2.52 -13.66
C PRO A 48 -10.52 1.70 -12.52
N HIS A 49 -9.57 2.29 -11.79
CA HIS A 49 -8.91 1.63 -10.66
C HIS A 49 -9.54 2.04 -9.31
N PRO A 50 -10.09 1.09 -8.53
CA PRO A 50 -10.51 1.36 -7.15
C PRO A 50 -9.28 1.35 -6.23
N MET A 51 -8.85 2.53 -5.78
CA MET A 51 -7.70 2.68 -4.87
C MET A 51 -8.15 2.58 -3.41
N HIS A 52 -7.47 1.75 -2.64
CA HIS A 52 -7.72 1.49 -1.23
C HIS A 52 -6.50 1.87 -0.38
N LEU A 53 -6.73 2.57 0.72
CA LEU A 53 -5.71 2.91 1.71
C LEU A 53 -5.98 2.15 3.02
N HIS A 54 -4.99 1.38 3.48
CA HIS A 54 -5.04 0.73 4.78
C HIS A 54 -4.85 1.75 5.91
N GLY A 55 -5.32 1.42 7.11
CA GLY A 55 -5.09 2.23 8.32
C GLY A 55 -5.90 3.52 8.43
N HIS A 56 -6.61 3.93 7.37
CA HIS A 56 -7.26 5.24 7.27
C HIS A 56 -8.64 5.18 6.63
N ILE A 57 -9.50 6.10 7.06
CA ILE A 57 -10.64 6.59 6.28
C ILE A 57 -10.25 7.99 5.78
N PHE A 58 -10.49 8.27 4.51
CA PHE A 58 -10.10 9.54 3.89
C PHE A 58 -11.31 10.31 3.35
N ASP A 59 -11.16 11.63 3.31
CA ASP A 59 -12.07 12.57 2.65
C ASP A 59 -11.81 12.56 1.14
N VAL A 60 -12.82 12.29 0.32
CA VAL A 60 -12.72 12.45 -1.14
C VAL A 60 -13.07 13.88 -1.51
N VAL A 61 -12.05 14.74 -1.52
CA VAL A 61 -12.23 16.18 -1.76
C VAL A 61 -12.46 16.50 -3.24
N CYS A 62 -12.04 15.63 -4.17
CA CYS A 62 -12.41 15.68 -5.58
C CYS A 62 -12.66 14.25 -6.08
N SER A 63 -13.85 13.96 -6.60
CA SER A 63 -14.25 12.64 -7.10
C SER A 63 -14.04 12.51 -8.61
N ALA A 64 -13.94 11.28 -9.12
CA ALA A 64 -13.94 11.04 -10.56
C ALA A 64 -15.23 11.60 -11.20
N GLY A 65 -15.11 12.18 -12.39
CA GLY A 65 -16.17 12.89 -13.08
C GLY A 65 -16.45 14.30 -12.52
N SER A 66 -15.61 14.81 -11.62
CA SER A 66 -15.73 16.15 -11.05
C SER A 66 -14.42 16.94 -11.17
N GLU A 67 -14.55 18.23 -11.46
CA GLU A 67 -13.44 19.19 -11.44
C GLU A 67 -13.51 20.10 -10.20
N THR A 68 -14.54 19.94 -9.36
CA THR A 68 -14.80 20.82 -8.23
C THR A 68 -14.37 20.18 -6.92
N TYR A 69 -13.62 20.94 -6.14
CA TYR A 69 -13.19 20.49 -4.82
C TYR A 69 -14.25 20.81 -3.76
N ASN A 70 -14.59 19.82 -2.95
CA ASN A 70 -15.42 19.96 -1.76
C ASN A 70 -14.57 19.79 -0.50
N TYR A 71 -14.19 20.92 0.11
CA TYR A 71 -13.50 20.93 1.40
C TYR A 71 -14.44 21.16 2.60
N ALA A 72 -15.73 21.40 2.35
CA ALA A 72 -16.69 21.73 3.40
C ALA A 72 -17.32 20.47 4.01
N ASN A 73 -17.73 19.52 3.17
CA ASN A 73 -18.36 18.26 3.60
C ASN A 73 -18.13 17.08 2.62
N PRO A 74 -16.88 16.77 2.25
CA PRO A 74 -16.60 15.63 1.38
C PRO A 74 -17.07 14.32 1.99
N ILE A 75 -17.36 13.33 1.13
CA ILE A 75 -17.65 11.97 1.58
C ILE A 75 -16.37 11.33 2.15
N LYS A 76 -16.53 10.62 3.25
CA LYS A 76 -15.46 9.82 3.88
C LYS A 76 -15.60 8.35 3.50
N ARG A 77 -14.51 7.72 3.07
CA ARG A 77 -14.45 6.29 2.69
C ARG A 77 -13.02 5.77 2.68
N ASP A 78 -12.83 4.48 2.42
CA ASP A 78 -11.54 3.78 2.43
C ASP A 78 -11.14 3.22 1.04
N VAL A 79 -12.07 3.16 0.09
CA VAL A 79 -11.84 2.77 -1.31
C VAL A 79 -12.48 3.79 -2.25
N VAL A 80 -11.74 4.37 -3.19
CA VAL A 80 -12.25 5.35 -4.17
C VAL A 80 -11.89 4.95 -5.60
N ASN A 81 -12.85 5.10 -6.52
CA ASN A 81 -12.57 4.96 -7.95
C ASN A 81 -11.81 6.21 -8.45
N ILE A 82 -10.62 6.03 -9.04
CA ILE A 82 -9.83 7.15 -9.59
C ILE A 82 -10.27 7.59 -11.01
N GLY A 83 -11.24 6.90 -11.60
CA GLY A 83 -11.84 7.30 -12.86
C GLY A 83 -11.02 6.95 -14.10
N GLU A 84 -11.27 7.70 -15.16
CA GLU A 84 -10.71 7.51 -16.51
C GLU A 84 -9.72 8.62 -16.85
N GLU A 85 -9.26 8.66 -18.10
CA GLU A 85 -8.40 9.75 -18.58
C GLU A 85 -9.09 11.11 -18.45
N GLY A 86 -8.41 12.07 -17.83
CA GLY A 86 -8.93 13.40 -17.52
C GLY A 86 -9.40 13.56 -16.07
N ASP A 87 -9.67 12.47 -15.36
CA ASP A 87 -10.01 12.52 -13.94
C ASP A 87 -8.77 12.74 -13.07
N ASN A 88 -8.93 13.54 -12.00
CA ASN A 88 -7.90 13.73 -10.99
C ASN A 88 -8.48 13.65 -9.58
N VAL A 89 -8.70 12.41 -9.13
CA VAL A 89 -9.25 12.14 -7.81
C VAL A 89 -8.28 12.59 -6.74
N THR A 90 -8.79 13.36 -5.78
CA THR A 90 -7.99 13.89 -4.68
C THR A 90 -8.58 13.48 -3.35
N ILE A 91 -7.77 12.91 -2.47
CA ILE A 91 -8.16 12.48 -1.13
C ILE A 91 -7.33 13.16 -0.05
N ARG A 92 -7.91 13.33 1.14
CA ARG A 92 -7.21 13.82 2.34
C ARG A 92 -7.37 12.87 3.52
N PHE A 93 -6.31 12.70 4.29
CA PHE A 93 -6.33 11.98 5.58
C PHE A 93 -5.33 12.61 6.55
N THR A 94 -5.45 12.27 7.83
CA THR A 94 -4.52 12.71 8.87
C THR A 94 -3.64 11.56 9.26
N THR A 95 -2.35 11.79 9.45
CA THR A 95 -1.39 10.76 9.89
C THR A 95 -1.43 10.59 11.41
N ASP A 96 -2.50 9.98 11.91
CA ASP A 96 -2.76 9.71 13.33
C ASP A 96 -2.63 8.22 13.72
N ASN A 97 -2.04 7.40 12.84
CA ASN A 97 -1.94 5.96 12.99
C ASN A 97 -0.56 5.43 12.58
N ALA A 98 0.36 5.34 13.53
CA ALA A 98 1.73 4.86 13.28
C ALA A 98 1.74 3.44 12.68
N GLY A 99 2.34 3.29 11.49
CA GLY A 99 2.38 2.00 10.81
C GLY A 99 2.82 2.07 9.34
N PRO A 100 3.21 0.93 8.76
CA PRO A 100 3.36 0.78 7.32
C PRO A 100 1.99 0.46 6.68
N TRP A 101 1.41 1.44 6.00
CA TRP A 101 0.08 1.31 5.38
C TRP A 101 0.16 1.25 3.87
N ILE A 102 -0.40 0.20 3.27
CA ILE A 102 -0.41 0.04 1.82
C ILE A 102 -1.55 0.87 1.20
N LEU A 103 -1.20 1.63 0.15
CA LEU A 103 -2.14 2.20 -0.81
C LEU A 103 -2.03 1.40 -2.10
N HIS A 104 -3.12 0.80 -2.55
CA HIS A 104 -3.09 -0.03 -3.75
C HIS A 104 -4.40 -0.06 -4.52
N CYS A 105 -4.33 -0.46 -5.79
CA CYS A 105 -5.51 -0.83 -6.53
C CYS A 105 -6.11 -2.11 -5.93
N HIS A 106 -7.40 -2.12 -5.66
CA HIS A 106 -8.13 -3.26 -5.08
C HIS A 106 -8.62 -4.26 -6.15
N ILE A 107 -8.25 -4.06 -7.42
CA ILE A 107 -8.26 -5.13 -8.41
C ILE A 107 -7.02 -5.99 -8.14
N ASP A 108 -7.24 -7.18 -7.60
CA ASP A 108 -6.18 -8.02 -7.03
C ASP A 108 -5.07 -8.36 -8.04
N TRP A 109 -5.43 -8.53 -9.31
CA TRP A 109 -4.44 -8.74 -10.38
C TRP A 109 -3.58 -7.51 -10.66
N HIS A 110 -4.10 -6.29 -10.45
CA HIS A 110 -3.32 -5.06 -10.56
C HIS A 110 -2.37 -4.88 -9.37
N LEU A 111 -2.81 -5.30 -8.17
CA LEU A 111 -1.95 -5.39 -6.98
C LEU A 111 -0.79 -6.36 -7.21
N GLU A 112 -1.04 -7.58 -7.69
CA GLU A 112 0.00 -8.61 -7.93
C GLU A 112 1.05 -8.15 -8.96
N ILE A 113 0.67 -7.33 -9.96
CA ILE A 113 1.61 -6.75 -10.93
C ILE A 113 2.23 -5.40 -10.48
N GLY A 114 1.97 -4.98 -9.23
CA GLY A 114 2.70 -3.92 -8.54
C GLY A 114 2.08 -2.52 -8.62
N LEU A 115 0.76 -2.40 -8.77
CA LEU A 115 0.04 -1.12 -8.64
C LEU A 115 -0.25 -0.81 -7.16
N SER A 116 0.82 -0.58 -6.40
CA SER A 116 0.76 -0.26 -4.97
C SER A 116 1.97 0.56 -4.53
N VAL A 117 1.83 1.20 -3.37
CA VAL A 117 2.89 1.85 -2.59
C VAL A 117 2.62 1.64 -1.10
N VAL A 118 3.63 1.85 -0.26
CA VAL A 118 3.49 1.79 1.19
C VAL A 118 3.84 3.14 1.80
N PHE A 119 3.00 3.63 2.69
CA PHE A 119 3.28 4.77 3.54
C PHE A 119 3.90 4.28 4.84
N ALA A 120 5.14 4.71 5.13
CA ALA A 120 5.77 4.51 6.44
C ALA A 120 5.39 5.70 7.32
N GLU A 121 4.27 5.58 8.01
CA GLU A 121 3.74 6.61 8.90
C GLU A 121 4.34 6.46 10.30
N ASP A 122 4.95 7.54 10.80
CA ASP A 122 5.58 7.57 12.14
C ASP A 122 6.50 6.35 12.40
N ALA A 123 7.48 6.17 11.50
CA ALA A 123 8.38 5.01 11.51
C ALA A 123 9.18 4.87 12.83
N GLU A 124 9.45 5.98 13.53
CA GLU A 124 10.17 5.97 14.82
C GLU A 124 9.33 5.28 15.90
N THR A 125 8.05 5.64 16.03
CA THR A 125 7.14 4.97 16.96
C THR A 125 7.00 3.49 16.64
N VAL A 126 6.86 3.14 15.36
CA VAL A 126 6.76 1.73 14.92
C VAL A 126 8.02 0.94 15.25
N ALA A 127 9.20 1.51 15.04
CA ALA A 127 10.48 0.84 15.34
C ALA A 127 10.66 0.54 16.84
N SER A 128 10.02 1.32 17.71
CA SER A 128 10.03 1.11 19.16
C SER A 128 8.89 0.20 19.67
N SER A 129 7.95 -0.18 18.79
CA SER A 129 6.78 -0.97 19.16
C SER A 129 7.11 -2.44 19.41
N THR A 130 6.42 -3.06 20.36
CA THR A 130 6.55 -4.49 20.65
C THR A 130 5.46 -5.29 19.96
N VAL A 131 5.84 -6.34 19.26
CA VAL A 131 4.94 -7.28 18.59
C VAL A 131 4.82 -8.58 19.40
N PRO A 132 3.71 -9.34 19.27
CA PRO A 132 3.58 -10.63 19.93
C PRO A 132 4.58 -11.65 19.38
N VAL A 133 5.07 -12.56 20.23
CA VAL A 133 6.00 -13.65 19.84
C VAL A 133 5.46 -14.49 18.67
N ALA A 134 4.15 -14.70 18.61
CA ALA A 134 3.51 -15.41 17.51
C ALA A 134 3.71 -14.71 16.17
N TRP A 135 3.75 -13.38 16.15
CA TRP A 135 4.00 -12.59 14.95
C TRP A 135 5.47 -12.69 14.51
N ASP A 136 6.43 -12.58 15.45
CA ASP A 136 7.86 -12.75 15.17
C ASP A 136 8.19 -14.13 14.60
N SER A 137 7.40 -15.15 14.99
CA SER A 137 7.58 -16.52 14.54
C SER A 137 7.10 -16.77 13.09
N LEU A 138 6.28 -15.87 12.51
CA LEU A 138 5.69 -16.08 11.19
C LEU A 138 6.76 -16.20 10.08
N CYS A 139 7.74 -15.30 10.05
CA CYS A 139 8.76 -15.29 9.01
C CYS A 139 9.68 -16.53 9.07
N PRO A 140 10.26 -16.91 10.23
CA PRO A 140 11.00 -18.17 10.35
C PRO A 140 10.19 -19.39 9.91
N THR A 141 8.94 -19.53 10.38
CA THR A 141 8.07 -20.66 10.01
C THR A 141 7.77 -20.72 8.52
N TYR A 142 7.48 -19.57 7.89
CA TYR A 142 7.27 -19.51 6.45
C TYR A 142 8.54 -19.89 5.67
N ASN A 143 9.69 -19.33 6.04
CA ASN A 143 10.94 -19.58 5.35
C ASN A 143 11.37 -21.06 5.44
N GLU A 144 11.17 -21.68 6.60
CA GLU A 144 11.39 -23.11 6.80
C GLU A 144 10.43 -23.97 5.95
N ALA A 145 9.13 -23.66 5.97
CA ALA A 145 8.12 -24.43 5.23
C ALA A 145 8.36 -24.44 3.70
N PHE A 146 8.99 -23.38 3.18
CA PHE A 146 9.20 -23.18 1.75
C PHE A 146 10.67 -23.27 1.31
N ASN A 147 11.61 -23.64 2.20
CA ASN A 147 13.05 -23.66 1.94
C ASN A 147 13.55 -22.38 1.26
N VAL A 148 13.05 -21.24 1.74
CA VAL A 148 13.50 -19.94 1.27
C VAL A 148 14.85 -19.67 1.92
N THR A 149 15.93 -19.94 1.21
CA THR A 149 17.26 -19.44 1.58
C THR A 149 17.30 -17.94 1.32
N THR A 150 18.03 -17.19 2.16
CA THR A 150 18.25 -15.73 2.05
C THR A 150 19.00 -15.30 0.78
N ASP A 151 19.03 -16.14 -0.25
CA ASP A 151 19.71 -15.89 -1.50
C ASP A 151 18.70 -15.34 -2.50
N SER A 152 18.99 -14.14 -3.00
CA SER A 152 18.27 -13.47 -4.05
C SER A 152 18.17 -14.40 -5.26
N ASP A 153 16.95 -14.59 -5.76
CA ASP A 153 16.62 -15.30 -7.01
C ASP A 153 16.30 -16.80 -6.88
N SER A 154 15.00 -17.12 -6.71
CA SER A 154 14.39 -18.18 -7.52
C SER A 154 12.86 -18.15 -7.44
N ARG A 155 12.25 -17.66 -8.52
CA ARG A 155 10.85 -17.92 -8.87
C ARG A 155 10.62 -19.42 -9.10
N ARG A 156 10.53 -20.22 -8.05
CA ARG A 156 10.09 -21.62 -8.16
C ARG A 156 9.06 -21.94 -7.08
N ARG A 157 7.88 -21.33 -7.20
CA ARG A 157 6.65 -21.76 -6.52
C ARG A 157 6.41 -23.24 -6.85
N ARG A 158 6.74 -24.17 -5.94
CA ARG A 158 6.29 -25.56 -6.03
C ARG A 158 4.77 -25.56 -5.81
N ARG A 159 4.01 -25.61 -6.91
CA ARG A 159 2.56 -25.84 -6.90
C ARG A 159 2.29 -27.22 -6.28
N ARG A 160 1.97 -27.29 -4.99
CA ARG A 160 1.22 -28.43 -4.47
C ARG A 160 -0.22 -28.26 -4.95
N HIS A 161 -0.58 -29.02 -5.99
CA HIS A 161 -1.97 -29.15 -6.41
C HIS A 161 -2.72 -29.88 -5.30
N VAL A 162 -3.63 -29.18 -4.62
CA VAL A 162 -4.71 -29.81 -3.88
C VAL A 162 -5.84 -30.01 -4.89
N LYS A 163 -6.07 -31.25 -5.29
CA LYS A 163 -7.29 -31.63 -6.02
C LYS A 163 -8.41 -31.82 -4.98
N PHE A 164 -9.57 -31.23 -5.25
CA PHE A 164 -10.84 -31.60 -4.63
C PHE A 164 -11.29 -32.96 -5.16
#